data_AF-A0AAX3M5B1-F1
#
_entry.id   AF-A0AAX3M5B1-F1
#
_cell.length_a   1.000
_cell.length_b   1.000
_cell.length_c   1.000
_cell.angle_alpha   90.00
_cell.angle_beta   90.00
_cell.angle_gamma   90.00
#
_symmetry.space_group_name_H-M   'P 1'
#
loop_
_entity.id
_entity.type
_entity.pdbx_description
1 polymer ?
#
loop_
_entity_poly.entity_id
_entity_poly.type
_entity_poly.pdbx_seq_one_letter_code
_entity_poly.pdbx_strand_id
1 'polypeptide(L)'
;MASNTPNLNLLKKDPLTDGNETFNIQTMMNDNWDKIDTAVKKVQDDVANIDPDIPDASTTQKGIVQLSSATNSASETLAATAKAVKTVADASLPKTGGTVSGDISISGKSTLVGPIDFRNGMDGLGDIKNTGGIRSNGIVNFTNRLFVSSGDNNGQPSLSLSIGDNDTGFNHNSDGYVDLISNGRTVAYMKGGRFVVRGDGDDFYDVARDIINLKQSVSNGKTSIASAITDRGVNTLADANFSTMAANIRNIPARMIDGNFNTDYIEISRDYTGTVLTYNFPGVNFTPKAVSIIIGTKYIYNGGQSSLYGDMNPSTLNVNNSFSASVNGASVSTTISGSQVTFKFTRQTSGAYSGGNIYTQIKDFRVIG
;
A
#
# COMPACT_ATOMS: atom_id res chain seq x y z
N MET A 1 56.30 24.81 -124.10
CA MET A 1 54.98 24.37 -124.63
C MET A 1 53.91 24.54 -123.55
N ALA A 2 52.67 24.82 -123.94
CA ALA A 2 51.53 24.83 -123.01
C ALA A 2 51.32 23.43 -122.39
N SER A 3 50.85 23.38 -121.14
CA SER A 3 50.60 22.15 -120.37
C SER A 3 49.35 22.30 -119.51
N ASN A 4 48.82 21.24 -118.89
CA ASN A 4 47.68 21.35 -117.99
C ASN A 4 48.06 21.03 -116.55
N THR A 5 47.34 21.58 -115.58
CA THR A 5 47.46 21.15 -114.18
C THR A 5 46.96 19.70 -114.03
N PRO A 6 47.53 18.91 -113.12
CA PRO A 6 47.29 17.46 -113.07
C PRO A 6 45.91 17.04 -112.53
N ASN A 7 45.25 17.85 -111.69
CA ASN A 7 44.00 17.43 -111.01
C ASN A 7 42.73 17.99 -111.68
N LEU A 8 42.76 19.26 -112.07
CA LEU A 8 41.65 20.00 -112.65
C LEU A 8 41.78 20.22 -114.16
N ASN A 9 42.89 19.78 -114.76
CA ASN A 9 43.15 19.90 -116.19
C ASN A 9 43.09 21.36 -116.69
N LEU A 10 43.58 22.32 -115.89
CA LEU A 10 43.57 23.76 -116.22
C LEU A 10 44.75 24.09 -117.15
N LEU A 11 44.51 24.80 -118.25
CA LEU A 11 45.50 25.05 -119.31
C LEU A 11 46.55 26.10 -118.93
N LYS A 12 47.78 25.70 -118.60
CA LYS A 12 48.96 26.56 -118.44
C LYS A 12 49.55 26.99 -119.79
N LYS A 13 49.82 28.28 -119.96
CA LYS A 13 50.37 28.86 -121.20
C LYS A 13 51.90 28.93 -121.17
N ASP A 14 52.52 28.93 -122.36
CA ASP A 14 53.98 29.01 -122.51
C ASP A 14 54.51 30.42 -122.20
N PRO A 15 55.40 30.59 -121.20
CA PRO A 15 55.93 31.89 -120.81
C PRO A 15 56.80 32.57 -121.88
N LEU A 16 57.34 31.82 -122.87
CA LEU A 16 58.23 32.39 -123.91
C LEU A 16 57.53 33.34 -124.89
N THR A 17 56.19 33.33 -124.90
CA THR A 17 55.34 34.24 -125.69
C THR A 17 54.88 35.48 -124.93
N ASP A 18 55.31 35.64 -123.67
CA ASP A 18 54.88 36.74 -122.81
C ASP A 18 55.73 37.99 -123.06
N GLY A 19 55.21 38.88 -123.91
CA GLY A 19 55.84 40.15 -124.28
C GLY A 19 55.94 41.10 -123.09
N ASN A 20 57.13 41.65 -122.89
CA ASN A 20 57.70 42.10 -121.61
C ASN A 20 56.96 43.17 -120.76
N GLU A 21 55.72 43.62 -121.01
CA GLU A 21 55.25 44.86 -120.33
C GLU A 21 53.77 45.01 -119.90
N THR A 22 52.92 43.97 -119.77
CA THR A 22 51.61 44.22 -119.07
C THR A 22 50.97 43.07 -118.29
N PHE A 23 51.28 41.79 -118.55
CA PHE A 23 50.67 40.68 -117.81
C PHE A 23 51.59 39.46 -117.73
N ASN A 24 52.25 39.24 -116.59
CA ASN A 24 53.09 38.05 -116.38
C ASN A 24 52.22 36.79 -116.29
N ILE A 25 52.16 36.01 -117.37
CA ILE A 25 51.34 34.80 -117.50
C ILE A 25 51.74 33.74 -116.46
N GLN A 26 53.01 33.68 -116.08
CA GLN A 26 53.46 32.73 -115.08
C GLN A 26 52.85 33.05 -113.71
N THR A 27 53.02 34.28 -113.22
CA THR A 27 52.59 34.64 -111.85
C THR A 27 51.09 34.93 -111.75
N MET A 28 50.51 35.55 -112.78
CA MET A 28 49.12 35.98 -112.76
C MET A 28 48.13 34.88 -113.17
N MET A 29 48.61 33.83 -113.86
CA MET A 29 47.75 32.79 -114.42
C MET A 29 48.22 31.38 -114.04
N ASN A 30 49.41 30.96 -114.48
CA ASN A 30 49.91 29.60 -114.26
C ASN A 30 50.08 29.25 -112.76
N ASP A 31 50.69 30.13 -111.98
CA ASP A 31 50.87 29.93 -110.52
C ASP A 31 49.53 29.91 -109.78
N ASN A 32 48.58 30.74 -110.21
CA ASN A 32 47.23 30.75 -109.65
C ASN A 32 46.48 29.46 -110.00
N TRP A 33 46.66 28.91 -111.21
CA TRP A 33 46.13 27.60 -111.57
C TRP A 33 46.75 26.47 -110.77
N ASP A 34 48.07 26.45 -110.55
CA ASP A 34 48.72 25.43 -109.72
C ASP A 34 48.24 25.50 -108.25
N LYS A 35 48.00 26.72 -107.71
CA LYS A 35 47.40 26.92 -106.39
C LYS A 35 45.96 26.42 -106.32
N ILE A 36 45.12 26.77 -107.31
CA ILE A 36 43.72 26.32 -107.38
C ILE A 36 43.64 24.81 -107.54
N ASP A 37 44.47 24.23 -108.39
CA ASP A 37 44.55 22.79 -108.62
C ASP A 37 44.90 22.02 -107.34
N THR A 38 45.92 22.50 -106.61
CA THR A 38 46.31 21.93 -105.32
C THR A 38 45.21 22.10 -104.27
N ALA A 39 44.60 23.28 -104.18
CA ALA A 39 43.57 23.57 -103.20
C ALA A 39 42.29 22.77 -103.43
N VAL A 40 41.83 22.66 -104.68
CA VAL A 40 40.63 21.88 -105.01
C VAL A 40 40.91 20.39 -104.89
N LYS A 41 42.11 19.91 -105.24
CA LYS A 41 42.49 18.52 -104.97
C LYS A 41 42.39 18.20 -103.48
N LYS A 42 42.91 19.06 -102.61
CA LYS A 42 42.77 18.91 -101.17
C LYS A 42 41.31 18.85 -100.73
N VAL A 43 40.45 19.73 -101.23
CA VAL A 43 39.00 19.70 -100.93
C VAL A 43 38.34 18.42 -101.43
N GLN A 44 38.69 17.95 -102.63
CA GLN A 44 38.16 16.69 -103.17
C GLN A 44 38.59 15.50 -102.31
N ASP A 45 39.84 15.48 -101.84
CA ASP A 45 40.34 14.44 -100.95
C ASP A 45 39.67 14.51 -99.57
N ASP A 46 39.51 15.71 -99.00
CA ASP A 46 38.80 15.92 -97.73
C ASP A 46 37.33 15.47 -97.81
N VAL A 47 36.64 15.77 -98.92
CA VAL A 47 35.26 15.34 -99.17
C VAL A 47 35.18 13.83 -99.40
N ALA A 48 36.13 13.24 -100.14
CA ALA A 48 36.18 11.79 -100.37
C ALA A 48 36.48 11.01 -99.08
N ASN A 49 37.13 11.64 -98.10
CA ASN A 49 37.42 11.06 -96.79
C ASN A 49 36.27 11.21 -95.77
N ILE A 50 35.16 11.85 -96.13
CA ILE A 50 33.95 11.85 -95.30
C ILE A 50 33.29 10.48 -95.47
N ASP A 51 33.24 9.70 -94.39
CA ASP A 51 32.51 8.43 -94.35
C ASP A 51 30.99 8.69 -94.43
N PRO A 52 30.30 8.26 -95.51
CA PRO A 52 28.87 8.43 -95.64
C PRO A 52 28.05 7.46 -94.76
N ASP A 53 28.67 6.38 -94.27
CA ASP A 53 28.01 5.27 -93.57
C ASP A 53 28.40 5.23 -92.09
N ILE A 54 28.10 6.31 -91.36
CA ILE A 54 28.24 6.31 -89.90
C ILE A 54 27.21 5.33 -89.31
N PRO A 55 27.62 4.27 -88.61
CA PRO A 55 26.71 3.28 -88.06
C PRO A 55 25.89 3.86 -86.89
N ASP A 56 24.83 3.15 -86.50
CA ASP A 56 24.12 3.45 -85.25
C ASP A 56 25.04 3.20 -84.05
N ALA A 57 24.89 4.01 -83.00
CA ALA A 57 25.69 3.82 -81.79
C ALA A 57 25.22 2.60 -80.98
N SER A 58 26.16 1.98 -80.29
CA SER A 58 25.91 0.96 -79.27
C SER A 58 26.78 1.23 -78.04
N THR A 59 26.65 0.40 -77.01
CA THR A 59 27.52 0.48 -75.82
C THR A 59 28.99 0.15 -76.12
N THR A 60 29.30 -0.42 -77.29
CA THR A 60 30.64 -0.82 -77.71
C THR A 60 31.10 -0.16 -79.02
N GLN A 61 30.20 0.48 -79.77
CA GLN A 61 30.49 1.13 -81.05
C GLN A 61 30.01 2.58 -81.04
N LYS A 62 30.88 3.51 -81.46
CA LYS A 62 30.49 4.91 -81.69
C LYS A 62 29.61 5.01 -82.93
N GLY A 63 28.58 5.85 -82.89
CA GLY A 63 27.64 6.02 -83.99
C GLY A 63 26.62 7.13 -83.75
N ILE A 64 25.56 7.15 -84.56
CA ILE A 64 24.43 8.09 -84.45
C ILE A 64 23.35 7.49 -83.54
N VAL A 65 22.67 8.32 -82.75
CA VAL A 65 21.52 7.92 -81.91
C VAL A 65 20.33 8.84 -82.14
N GLN A 66 19.12 8.28 -82.09
CA GLN A 66 17.89 9.07 -82.07
C GLN A 66 17.50 9.40 -80.62
N LEU A 67 17.12 10.66 -80.37
CA LEU A 67 16.70 11.12 -79.05
C LEU A 67 15.23 10.78 -78.78
N SER A 68 14.92 10.39 -77.55
CA SER A 68 13.54 10.14 -77.09
C SER A 68 13.19 10.91 -75.82
N SER A 69 11.94 11.38 -75.75
CA SER A 69 11.35 12.03 -74.57
C SER A 69 10.40 11.12 -73.79
N ALA A 70 10.30 9.83 -74.14
CA ALA A 70 9.49 8.88 -73.39
C ALA A 70 10.12 8.62 -72.00
N THR A 71 9.28 8.57 -70.95
CA THR A 71 9.70 8.41 -69.54
C THR A 71 9.62 6.97 -69.04
N ASN A 72 9.18 6.04 -69.89
CA ASN A 72 9.00 4.62 -69.62
C ASN A 72 9.51 3.74 -70.78
N SER A 73 10.43 4.26 -71.59
CA SER A 73 11.00 3.52 -72.73
C SER A 73 11.90 2.38 -72.24
N ALA A 74 11.73 1.19 -72.83
CA ALA A 74 12.63 0.05 -72.64
C ALA A 74 13.67 -0.09 -73.78
N SER A 75 13.73 0.86 -74.72
CA SER A 75 14.68 0.83 -75.84
C SER A 75 16.12 1.13 -75.38
N GLU A 76 17.06 0.28 -75.80
CA GLU A 76 18.51 0.48 -75.63
C GLU A 76 19.17 1.21 -76.82
N THR A 77 18.43 1.48 -77.90
CA THR A 77 18.91 2.14 -79.13
C THR A 77 18.63 3.64 -79.18
N LEU A 78 17.76 4.13 -78.29
CA LEU A 78 17.36 5.54 -78.20
C LEU A 78 18.03 6.20 -76.99
N ALA A 79 18.57 7.40 -77.18
CA ALA A 79 19.14 8.18 -76.10
C ALA A 79 18.07 9.01 -75.38
N ALA A 80 18.07 8.97 -74.05
CA ALA A 80 17.16 9.76 -73.24
C ALA A 80 17.48 11.26 -73.34
N THR A 81 16.45 12.09 -73.56
CA THR A 81 16.59 13.55 -73.46
C THR A 81 16.66 14.02 -72.01
N ALA A 82 17.29 15.18 -71.77
CA ALA A 82 17.27 15.83 -70.46
C ALA A 82 15.84 16.04 -69.92
N LYS A 83 14.87 16.26 -70.82
CA LYS A 83 13.44 16.35 -70.47
C LYS A 83 12.92 15.03 -69.89
N ALA A 84 13.17 13.90 -70.54
CA ALA A 84 12.74 12.59 -70.04
C ALA A 84 13.32 12.30 -68.65
N VAL A 85 14.63 12.54 -68.47
CA VAL A 85 15.32 12.32 -67.19
C VAL A 85 14.75 13.23 -66.10
N LYS A 86 14.52 14.51 -66.40
CA LYS A 86 13.93 15.46 -65.45
C LYS A 86 12.50 15.05 -65.07
N THR A 87 11.66 14.67 -66.02
CA THR A 87 10.29 14.24 -65.74
C THR A 87 10.24 12.98 -64.86
N VAL A 88 11.12 12.00 -65.10
CA VAL A 88 11.23 10.80 -64.22
C VAL A 88 11.72 11.20 -62.81
N ALA A 89 12.71 12.08 -62.73
CA ALA A 89 13.24 12.57 -61.45
C ALA A 89 12.22 13.39 -60.65
N ASP A 90 11.38 14.17 -61.32
CA ASP A 90 10.31 14.99 -60.73
C ASP A 90 9.10 14.12 -60.32
N ALA A 91 8.83 13.01 -61.03
CA ALA A 91 7.78 12.04 -60.69
C ALA A 91 8.20 11.04 -59.60
N SER A 92 9.49 10.95 -59.29
CA SER A 92 10.02 10.15 -58.18
C SER A 92 9.63 10.75 -56.83
N LEU A 93 9.72 9.97 -55.74
CA LEU A 93 9.29 10.36 -54.38
C LEU A 93 9.55 11.85 -54.08
N PRO A 94 8.53 12.63 -53.71
CA PRO A 94 8.67 14.07 -53.52
C PRO A 94 9.72 14.33 -52.44
N LYS A 95 10.81 15.01 -52.80
CA LYS A 95 11.93 15.29 -51.90
C LYS A 95 11.54 16.26 -50.77
N THR A 96 10.47 17.05 -50.95
CA THR A 96 9.91 17.95 -49.94
C THR A 96 8.47 18.31 -50.34
N GLY A 97 7.50 18.09 -49.45
CA GLY A 97 6.09 18.43 -49.69
C GLY A 97 5.45 17.56 -50.78
N GLY A 98 4.46 16.76 -50.39
CA GLY A 98 3.73 15.89 -51.31
C GLY A 98 3.00 14.78 -50.55
N THR A 99 2.13 14.05 -51.25
CA THR A 99 1.43 12.89 -50.69
C THR A 99 2.03 11.63 -51.28
N VAL A 100 2.50 10.72 -50.44
CA VAL A 100 2.82 9.35 -50.85
C VAL A 100 1.54 8.54 -50.74
N SER A 101 1.09 7.97 -51.86
CA SER A 101 -0.04 7.03 -51.88
C SER A 101 0.48 5.59 -51.84
N GLY A 102 -0.05 4.77 -50.93
CA GLY A 102 0.36 3.37 -50.74
C GLY A 102 0.99 3.12 -49.36
N ASP A 103 1.48 1.90 -49.15
CA ASP A 103 2.10 1.52 -47.88
C ASP A 103 3.48 2.17 -47.74
N ILE A 104 3.71 2.83 -46.60
CA ILE A 104 5.03 3.37 -46.24
C ILE A 104 5.67 2.40 -45.25
N SER A 105 6.64 1.61 -45.72
CA SER A 105 7.49 0.76 -44.86
C SER A 105 8.79 1.50 -44.53
N ILE A 106 9.06 1.70 -43.25
CA ILE A 106 10.24 2.41 -42.76
C ILE A 106 11.11 1.42 -41.98
N SER A 107 12.10 0.85 -42.66
CA SER A 107 13.04 -0.12 -42.07
C SER A 107 14.30 0.57 -41.53
N GLY A 108 14.70 0.24 -40.29
CA GLY A 108 15.93 0.75 -39.66
C GLY A 108 15.70 1.92 -38.70
N LYS A 109 16.79 2.62 -38.32
CA LYS A 109 16.73 3.82 -37.45
C LYS A 109 16.28 5.03 -38.28
N SER A 110 14.97 5.26 -38.38
CA SER A 110 14.41 6.40 -39.10
C SER A 110 13.70 7.35 -38.15
N THR A 111 13.85 8.65 -38.39
CA THR A 111 13.23 9.73 -37.61
C THR A 111 12.14 10.37 -38.45
N LEU A 112 10.87 10.26 -38.02
CA LEU A 112 9.80 11.08 -38.58
C LEU A 112 9.75 12.38 -37.77
N VAL A 113 9.92 13.51 -38.46
CA VAL A 113 9.95 14.85 -37.85
C VAL A 113 8.67 15.58 -38.21
N GLY A 114 7.93 16.05 -37.20
CA GLY A 114 6.70 16.83 -37.35
C GLY A 114 5.43 16.12 -36.83
N PRO A 115 4.27 16.81 -36.83
CA PRO A 115 3.00 16.20 -36.46
C PRO A 115 2.63 15.10 -37.45
N ILE A 116 2.42 13.88 -36.96
CA ILE A 116 1.84 12.79 -37.76
C ILE A 116 0.32 12.87 -37.55
N ASP A 117 -0.39 13.37 -38.56
CA ASP A 117 -1.85 13.51 -38.56
C ASP A 117 -2.49 12.22 -39.13
N PHE A 118 -2.98 11.37 -38.23
CA PHE A 118 -3.70 10.15 -38.60
C PHE A 118 -5.19 10.45 -38.76
N ARG A 119 -5.60 10.93 -39.95
CA ARG A 119 -7.00 11.32 -40.19
C ARG A 119 -7.98 10.14 -40.10
N ASN A 120 -9.19 10.47 -39.65
CA ASN A 120 -10.30 9.55 -39.34
C ASN A 120 -10.66 8.61 -40.50
N GLY A 121 -10.59 7.31 -40.27
CA GLY A 121 -10.99 6.26 -41.22
C GLY A 121 -9.98 5.10 -41.35
N MET A 122 -8.82 5.18 -40.70
CA MET A 122 -7.90 4.06 -40.62
C MET A 122 -8.17 3.25 -39.35
N ASP A 123 -8.95 2.18 -39.47
CA ASP A 123 -9.11 1.14 -38.45
C ASP A 123 -7.77 0.41 -38.14
N GLY A 124 -6.69 0.75 -38.86
CA GLY A 124 -5.34 0.18 -38.74
C GLY A 124 -4.42 0.82 -37.70
N LEU A 125 -4.84 1.86 -36.96
CA LEU A 125 -4.07 2.37 -35.80
C LEU A 125 -4.39 1.65 -34.48
N GLY A 126 -5.33 0.71 -34.49
CA GLY A 126 -5.68 -0.09 -33.29
C GLY A 126 -4.51 -0.91 -32.74
N ASP A 127 -3.43 -1.04 -33.51
CA ASP A 127 -2.23 -1.78 -33.17
C ASP A 127 -0.98 -0.96 -33.55
N ILE A 128 -0.73 0.19 -32.91
CA ILE A 128 0.67 0.65 -32.78
C ILE A 128 1.37 -0.41 -31.92
N LYS A 129 1.81 -1.51 -32.56
CA LYS A 129 2.60 -2.59 -31.95
C LYS A 129 4.01 -2.10 -31.69
N ASN A 130 4.13 -1.14 -30.80
CA ASN A 130 5.41 -0.69 -30.33
C ASN A 130 5.89 -1.68 -29.26
N THR A 131 6.63 -2.70 -29.70
CA THR A 131 7.30 -3.67 -28.83
C THR A 131 8.25 -3.00 -27.81
N GLY A 132 8.59 -1.72 -27.98
CA GLY A 132 9.46 -0.92 -27.11
C GLY A 132 8.78 0.17 -26.26
N GLY A 133 7.44 0.27 -26.29
CA GLY A 133 6.65 1.26 -25.54
C GLY A 133 6.72 2.70 -26.06
N ILE A 134 5.71 3.52 -25.76
CA ILE A 134 5.68 4.95 -26.12
C ILE A 134 6.55 5.72 -25.13
N ARG A 135 7.72 6.22 -25.58
CA ARG A 135 8.62 7.06 -24.78
C ARG A 135 8.43 8.52 -25.18
N SER A 136 7.58 9.26 -24.47
CA SER A 136 7.40 10.70 -24.68
C SER A 136 8.05 11.49 -23.54
N ASN A 137 8.88 12.48 -23.87
CA ASN A 137 9.34 13.49 -22.89
C ASN A 137 8.23 14.48 -22.51
N GLY A 138 7.03 14.34 -23.10
CA GLY A 138 5.85 15.18 -22.87
C GLY A 138 4.60 14.36 -22.53
N ILE A 139 3.45 15.03 -22.49
CA ILE A 139 2.16 14.47 -22.08
C ILE A 139 1.56 13.59 -23.19
N VAL A 140 1.08 12.41 -22.84
CA VAL A 140 0.19 11.60 -23.70
C VAL A 140 -1.25 11.91 -23.32
N ASN A 141 -1.96 12.67 -24.18
CA ASN A 141 -3.36 13.04 -23.95
C ASN A 141 -4.32 12.00 -24.55
N PHE A 142 -5.25 11.50 -23.74
CA PHE A 142 -6.37 10.66 -24.18
C PHE A 142 -7.67 11.46 -24.07
N THR A 143 -8.46 11.53 -25.13
CA THR A 143 -9.72 12.32 -25.15
C THR A 143 -10.85 11.69 -24.32
N ASN A 144 -10.74 10.41 -23.96
CA ASN A 144 -11.75 9.72 -23.15
C ASN A 144 -11.13 8.81 -22.07
N ARG A 145 -10.56 7.66 -22.47
CA ARG A 145 -10.05 6.65 -21.55
C ARG A 145 -8.79 5.98 -22.10
N LEU A 146 -7.85 5.68 -21.21
CA LEU A 146 -6.72 4.78 -21.48
C LEU A 146 -7.17 3.33 -21.23
N PHE A 147 -7.08 2.47 -22.26
CA PHE A 147 -7.28 1.03 -22.11
C PHE A 147 -5.91 0.34 -21.99
N VAL A 148 -5.71 -0.41 -20.91
CA VAL A 148 -4.49 -1.21 -20.69
C VAL A 148 -4.92 -2.66 -20.66
N SER A 149 -4.55 -3.43 -21.68
CA SER A 149 -4.80 -4.88 -21.75
C SER A 149 -3.63 -5.63 -21.12
N SER A 150 -3.92 -6.74 -20.45
CA SER A 150 -2.90 -7.71 -20.10
C SER A 150 -2.43 -8.43 -21.37
N GLY A 151 -1.36 -7.93 -21.97
CA GLY A 151 -0.70 -8.61 -23.08
C GLY A 151 -0.02 -9.88 -22.56
N ASP A 152 -0.59 -11.03 -22.92
CA ASP A 152 -0.07 -12.40 -22.79
C ASP A 152 -0.20 -13.16 -21.44
N ASN A 153 -0.42 -14.47 -21.59
CA ASN A 153 -0.89 -15.42 -20.57
C ASN A 153 0.19 -15.89 -19.57
N ASN A 154 1.21 -15.07 -19.27
CA ASN A 154 2.27 -15.42 -18.31
C ASN A 154 2.10 -14.78 -16.93
N GLY A 155 0.89 -14.30 -16.62
CA GLY A 155 0.47 -14.06 -15.24
C GLY A 155 1.00 -12.79 -14.58
N GLN A 156 1.55 -11.81 -15.31
CA GLN A 156 1.84 -10.48 -14.75
C GLN A 156 1.53 -9.32 -15.71
N PRO A 157 0.33 -8.73 -15.66
CA PRO A 157 0.05 -7.46 -16.29
C PRO A 157 -0.19 -6.37 -15.23
N SER A 158 0.86 -5.62 -14.91
CA SER A 158 0.78 -4.52 -13.97
C SER A 158 0.80 -3.16 -14.67
N LEU A 159 -0.34 -2.48 -14.72
CA LEU A 159 -0.35 -1.04 -14.92
C LEU A 159 0.37 -0.41 -13.73
N SER A 160 1.61 0.03 -13.93
CA SER A 160 2.30 0.92 -13.01
C SER A 160 2.16 2.36 -13.52
N LEU A 161 1.49 3.20 -12.75
CA LEU A 161 1.45 4.64 -12.98
C LEU A 161 2.31 5.31 -11.91
N SER A 162 3.55 5.62 -12.25
CA SER A 162 4.42 6.43 -11.41
C SER A 162 3.92 7.88 -11.33
N ILE A 163 3.92 8.47 -10.14
CA ILE A 163 3.50 9.84 -9.87
C ILE A 163 4.62 10.55 -9.12
N GLY A 164 5.26 11.53 -9.77
CA GLY A 164 6.34 12.33 -9.19
C GLY A 164 7.73 11.74 -9.42
N ASP A 165 7.99 10.53 -8.93
CA ASP A 165 9.27 9.81 -9.04
C ASP A 165 9.07 8.34 -9.42
N ASN A 166 10.13 7.53 -9.37
CA ASN A 166 10.11 6.14 -9.82
C ASN A 166 9.61 5.14 -8.77
N ASP A 167 9.20 5.58 -7.57
CA ASP A 167 8.81 4.69 -6.48
C ASP A 167 7.49 5.06 -5.79
N THR A 168 6.77 6.06 -6.33
CA THR A 168 5.43 6.46 -5.90
C THR A 168 4.43 6.31 -7.05
N GLY A 169 3.21 5.82 -6.77
CA GLY A 169 2.21 5.61 -7.82
C GLY A 169 1.11 4.60 -7.55
N PHE A 170 0.49 4.12 -8.62
CA PHE A 170 -0.45 3.00 -8.62
C PHE A 170 0.16 1.78 -9.27
N ASN A 171 -0.09 0.59 -8.73
CA ASN A 171 0.38 -0.65 -9.33
C ASN A 171 -0.72 -1.71 -9.30
N HIS A 172 -1.17 -2.18 -10.46
CA HIS A 172 -2.05 -3.34 -10.54
C HIS A 172 -1.21 -4.61 -10.33
N ASN A 173 -1.50 -5.44 -9.33
CA ASN A 173 -0.70 -6.64 -9.07
C ASN A 173 -1.33 -7.91 -9.66
N SER A 174 -0.54 -9.00 -9.71
CA SER A 174 -0.93 -10.32 -10.21
C SER A 174 -2.25 -10.86 -9.68
N ASP A 175 -2.58 -10.48 -8.44
CA ASP A 175 -3.71 -11.02 -7.69
C ASP A 175 -5.00 -10.24 -7.96
N GLY A 176 -4.96 -9.28 -8.89
CA GLY A 176 -6.10 -8.46 -9.29
C GLY A 176 -6.42 -7.31 -8.33
N TYR A 177 -5.47 -6.93 -7.46
CA TYR A 177 -5.59 -5.74 -6.61
C TYR A 177 -4.90 -4.55 -7.27
N VAL A 178 -5.40 -3.36 -6.96
CA VAL A 178 -4.69 -2.11 -7.26
C VAL A 178 -4.03 -1.64 -5.97
N ASP A 179 -2.71 -1.64 -5.96
CA ASP A 179 -1.88 -1.12 -4.89
C ASP A 179 -1.65 0.39 -5.09
N LEU A 180 -1.68 1.13 -3.98
CA LEU A 180 -1.16 2.48 -3.83
C LEU A 180 0.25 2.36 -3.24
N ILE A 181 1.25 2.85 -3.97
CA ILE A 181 2.65 2.76 -3.61
C ILE A 181 3.20 4.15 -3.30
N SER A 182 3.99 4.26 -2.23
CA SER A 182 4.76 5.44 -1.88
C SER A 182 6.15 5.00 -1.42
N ASN A 183 7.22 5.63 -1.93
CA ASN A 183 8.60 5.34 -1.53
C ASN A 183 8.93 3.83 -1.57
N GLY A 184 8.45 3.14 -2.61
CA GLY A 184 8.65 1.71 -2.83
C GLY A 184 7.83 0.76 -1.94
N ARG A 185 6.87 1.26 -1.16
CA ARG A 185 6.01 0.46 -0.27
C ARG A 185 4.53 0.60 -0.60
N THR A 186 3.77 -0.49 -0.49
CA THR A 186 2.31 -0.42 -0.61
C THR A 186 1.69 0.14 0.67
N VAL A 187 1.13 1.34 0.59
CA VAL A 187 0.46 2.02 1.70
C VAL A 187 -1.04 1.74 1.76
N ALA A 188 -1.66 1.35 0.65
CA ALA A 188 -3.06 0.95 0.60
C ALA A 188 -3.33 0.11 -0.65
N TYR A 189 -4.48 -0.58 -0.70
CA TYR A 189 -4.90 -1.32 -1.88
C TYR A 189 -6.41 -1.54 -1.91
N MET A 190 -6.96 -1.80 -3.09
CA MET A 190 -8.36 -2.21 -3.25
C MET A 190 -8.46 -3.72 -3.46
N LYS A 191 -9.27 -4.39 -2.63
CA LYS A 191 -9.53 -5.83 -2.72
C LYS A 191 -11.02 -6.12 -2.62
N GLY A 192 -11.62 -6.63 -3.70
CA GLY A 192 -13.03 -7.06 -3.71
C GLY A 192 -14.00 -5.97 -3.26
N GLY A 193 -13.80 -4.73 -3.71
CA GLY A 193 -14.62 -3.56 -3.32
C GLY A 193 -14.27 -2.94 -1.96
N ARG A 194 -13.34 -3.53 -1.21
CA ARG A 194 -12.85 -2.97 0.06
C ARG A 194 -11.55 -2.21 -0.17
N PHE A 195 -11.54 -0.94 0.24
CA PHE A 195 -10.31 -0.17 0.37
C PHE A 195 -9.60 -0.57 1.68
N VAL A 196 -8.35 -1.00 1.58
CA VAL A 196 -7.52 -1.43 2.70
C VAL A 196 -6.31 -0.52 2.80
N VAL A 197 -6.20 0.21 3.90
CA VAL A 197 -4.99 0.97 4.23
C VAL A 197 -4.04 0.04 4.99
N ARG A 198 -2.77 -0.03 4.59
CA ARG A 198 -1.72 -0.68 5.37
C ARG A 198 -1.10 0.38 6.27
N GLY A 199 -1.10 0.13 7.57
CA GLY A 199 -0.29 0.93 8.48
C GLY A 199 1.18 0.56 8.30
N ASP A 200 2.05 1.55 8.13
CA ASP A 200 3.49 1.38 8.27
C ASP A 200 3.83 1.21 9.76
N GLY A 201 3.48 0.07 10.36
CA GLY A 201 3.83 -0.25 11.75
C GLY A 201 3.21 0.61 12.85
N ASP A 202 2.84 1.86 12.59
CA ASP A 202 2.79 2.89 13.64
C ASP A 202 1.38 3.40 13.98
N ASP A 203 0.43 3.45 13.03
CA ASP A 203 -0.90 4.02 13.34
C ASP A 203 -2.02 2.97 13.50
N PHE A 204 -2.26 2.14 12.47
CA PHE A 204 -3.38 1.18 12.52
C PHE A 204 -3.05 -0.08 13.32
N TYR A 205 -1.78 -0.50 13.30
CA TYR A 205 -1.28 -1.59 14.13
C TYR A 205 -1.32 -1.23 15.61
N ASP A 206 -1.09 0.04 15.94
CA ASP A 206 -1.09 0.52 17.32
C ASP A 206 -2.50 0.58 17.90
N VAL A 207 -3.50 1.04 17.15
CA VAL A 207 -4.91 0.95 17.60
C VAL A 207 -5.34 -0.49 17.84
N ALA A 208 -4.98 -1.42 16.94
CA ALA A 208 -5.31 -2.84 17.13
C ALA A 208 -4.62 -3.42 18.38
N ARG A 209 -3.35 -3.08 18.60
CA ARG A 209 -2.57 -3.47 19.78
C ARG A 209 -3.16 -2.87 21.06
N ASP A 210 -3.53 -1.61 21.04
CA ASP A 210 -4.12 -0.88 22.17
C ASP A 210 -5.49 -1.45 22.55
N ILE A 211 -6.31 -1.87 21.58
CA ILE A 211 -7.57 -2.58 21.84
C ILE A 211 -7.31 -3.94 22.52
N ILE A 212 -6.30 -4.69 22.08
CA ILE A 212 -5.92 -5.97 22.70
C ILE A 212 -5.44 -5.74 24.14
N ASN A 213 -4.56 -4.76 24.33
CA ASN A 213 -4.04 -4.38 25.65
C ASN A 213 -5.17 -3.92 26.59
N LEU A 214 -6.13 -3.13 26.09
CA LEU A 214 -7.31 -2.70 26.85
C LEU A 214 -8.18 -3.90 27.25
N LYS A 215 -8.47 -4.82 26.32
CA LYS A 215 -9.24 -6.03 26.61
C LYS A 215 -8.55 -6.91 27.67
N GLN A 216 -7.22 -7.06 27.56
CA GLN A 216 -6.44 -7.81 28.53
C GLN A 216 -6.43 -7.12 29.91
N SER A 217 -6.24 -5.80 29.95
CA SER A 217 -6.27 -5.01 31.19
C SER A 217 -7.63 -5.10 31.89
N VAL A 218 -8.73 -4.95 31.14
CA VAL A 218 -10.08 -5.12 31.67
C VAL A 218 -10.32 -6.55 32.17
N SER A 219 -9.83 -7.57 31.44
CA SER A 219 -9.93 -8.96 31.90
C SER A 219 -9.17 -9.19 33.20
N ASN A 220 -7.92 -8.70 33.30
CA ASN A 220 -7.11 -8.80 34.50
C ASN A 220 -7.79 -8.11 35.69
N GLY A 221 -8.31 -6.89 35.48
CA GLY A 221 -9.04 -6.15 36.51
C GLY A 221 -10.30 -6.88 36.99
N LYS A 222 -11.08 -7.47 36.07
CA LYS A 222 -12.24 -8.32 36.42
C LYS A 222 -11.83 -9.52 37.26
N THR A 223 -10.77 -10.24 36.89
CA THR A 223 -10.25 -11.38 37.67
C THR A 223 -9.88 -10.94 39.08
N SER A 224 -9.12 -9.84 39.24
CA SER A 224 -8.72 -9.33 40.55
C SER A 224 -9.91 -8.94 41.43
N ILE A 225 -10.92 -8.26 40.85
CA ILE A 225 -12.14 -7.87 41.57
C ILE A 225 -12.96 -9.10 41.95
N ALA A 226 -13.15 -10.05 41.04
CA ALA A 226 -13.89 -11.28 41.30
C ALA A 226 -13.27 -12.12 42.42
N SER A 227 -11.94 -12.27 42.42
CA SER A 227 -11.21 -12.90 43.52
C SER A 227 -11.44 -12.17 44.84
N ALA A 228 -11.32 -10.84 44.87
CA ALA A 228 -11.54 -10.06 46.08
C ALA A 228 -12.98 -10.19 46.64
N ILE A 229 -14.00 -10.27 45.77
CA ILE A 229 -15.38 -10.49 46.20
C ILE A 229 -15.55 -11.93 46.74
N THR A 230 -14.95 -12.91 46.08
CA THR A 230 -14.96 -14.32 46.49
C THR A 230 -14.29 -14.52 47.83
N ASP A 231 -13.15 -13.87 48.08
CA ASP A 231 -12.43 -13.85 49.36
C ASP A 231 -13.27 -13.25 50.50
N ARG A 232 -14.27 -12.41 50.17
CA ARG A 232 -15.23 -11.84 51.12
C ARG A 232 -16.48 -12.71 51.31
N GLY A 233 -16.49 -13.92 50.76
CA GLY A 233 -17.54 -14.92 50.99
C GLY A 233 -18.66 -14.92 49.95
N VAL A 234 -18.53 -14.18 48.84
CA VAL A 234 -19.52 -14.19 47.74
C VAL A 234 -18.86 -14.70 46.47
N ASN A 235 -19.14 -15.96 46.12
CA ASN A 235 -18.55 -16.60 44.95
C ASN A 235 -18.81 -15.77 43.67
N THR A 236 -17.74 -15.34 43.00
CA THR A 236 -17.79 -14.50 41.80
C THR A 236 -16.81 -15.02 40.77
N LEU A 237 -17.29 -15.37 39.57
CA LEU A 237 -16.44 -15.85 38.49
C LEU A 237 -15.60 -14.71 37.88
N ALA A 238 -14.38 -15.03 37.44
CA ALA A 238 -13.43 -14.06 36.87
C ALA A 238 -13.92 -13.40 35.57
N ASP A 239 -14.81 -14.07 34.83
CA ASP A 239 -15.41 -13.60 33.58
C ASP A 239 -16.79 -12.95 33.78
N ALA A 240 -17.30 -12.89 35.02
CA ALA A 240 -18.60 -12.29 35.31
C ALA A 240 -18.68 -10.84 34.79
N ASN A 241 -19.87 -10.45 34.33
CA ASN A 241 -20.09 -9.06 33.90
C ASN A 241 -20.09 -8.11 35.11
N PHE A 242 -19.85 -6.81 34.87
CA PHE A 242 -19.77 -5.82 35.94
C PHE A 242 -21.07 -5.67 36.74
N SER A 243 -22.24 -5.91 36.13
CA SER A 243 -23.53 -5.85 36.84
C SER A 243 -23.64 -6.97 37.88
N THR A 244 -23.23 -8.19 37.52
CA THR A 244 -23.17 -9.35 38.43
C THR A 244 -22.16 -9.09 39.53
N MET A 245 -20.95 -8.59 39.21
CA MET A 245 -19.96 -8.23 40.23
C MET A 245 -20.50 -7.17 41.19
N ALA A 246 -21.17 -6.13 40.68
CA ALA A 246 -21.79 -5.09 41.52
C ALA A 246 -22.92 -5.63 42.41
N ALA A 247 -23.73 -6.58 41.92
CA ALA A 247 -24.73 -7.26 42.73
C ALA A 247 -24.06 -8.11 43.82
N ASN A 248 -23.00 -8.85 43.48
CA ASN A 248 -22.25 -9.67 44.42
C ASN A 248 -21.57 -8.81 45.51
N ILE A 249 -21.05 -7.63 45.17
CA ILE A 249 -20.52 -6.67 46.15
C ILE A 249 -21.59 -6.27 47.17
N ARG A 250 -22.84 -6.02 46.74
CA ARG A 250 -23.93 -5.69 47.66
C ARG A 250 -24.31 -6.85 48.58
N ASN A 251 -24.04 -8.09 48.15
CA ASN A 251 -24.30 -9.30 48.91
C ASN A 251 -23.13 -9.71 49.83
N ILE A 252 -22.04 -8.92 49.89
CA ILE A 252 -20.94 -9.19 50.81
C ILE A 252 -21.48 -9.12 52.25
N PRO A 253 -21.36 -10.21 53.04
CA PRO A 253 -21.92 -10.26 54.38
C PRO A 253 -21.27 -9.23 55.32
N ALA A 254 -22.09 -8.61 56.17
CA ALA A 254 -21.60 -7.78 57.25
C ALA A 254 -20.76 -8.63 58.23
N ARG A 255 -19.54 -8.17 58.56
CA ARG A 255 -18.62 -8.88 59.48
C ARG A 255 -18.76 -8.42 60.94
N MET A 256 -19.79 -7.64 61.24
CA MET A 256 -20.09 -7.16 62.59
C MET A 256 -21.59 -7.21 62.79
N ILE A 257 -22.02 -7.82 63.90
CA ILE A 257 -23.41 -7.81 64.33
C ILE A 257 -23.45 -7.30 65.76
N ASP A 258 -24.19 -6.21 65.95
CA ASP A 258 -24.56 -5.71 67.27
C ASP A 258 -25.96 -6.23 67.60
N GLY A 259 -26.18 -6.58 68.86
CA GLY A 259 -27.51 -6.94 69.32
C GLY A 259 -27.67 -6.75 70.82
N ASN A 260 -28.92 -6.63 71.24
CA ASN A 260 -29.31 -6.50 72.63
C ASN A 260 -29.94 -7.82 73.07
N PHE A 261 -29.45 -8.38 74.17
CA PHE A 261 -29.96 -9.64 74.70
C PHE A 261 -31.13 -9.45 75.64
N ASN A 262 -31.26 -8.29 76.29
CA ASN A 262 -32.26 -7.92 77.30
C ASN A 262 -32.97 -9.12 77.99
N THR A 263 -32.18 -10.11 78.42
CA THR A 263 -32.72 -11.33 79.00
C THR A 263 -33.03 -11.07 80.45
N ASP A 264 -34.08 -11.70 80.97
CA ASP A 264 -34.30 -11.75 82.41
C ASP A 264 -33.05 -12.27 83.14
N TYR A 265 -32.83 -11.76 84.35
CA TYR A 265 -31.77 -12.18 85.24
C TYR A 265 -31.83 -13.70 85.48
N ILE A 266 -30.77 -14.41 85.08
CA ILE A 266 -30.60 -15.84 85.30
C ILE A 266 -30.06 -16.06 86.71
N GLU A 267 -30.77 -16.84 87.52
CA GLU A 267 -30.35 -17.21 88.87
C GLU A 267 -29.25 -18.27 88.83
N ILE A 268 -28.18 -18.03 89.58
CA ILE A 268 -27.13 -18.98 89.92
C ILE A 268 -27.31 -19.34 91.40
N SER A 269 -28.08 -20.39 91.64
CA SER A 269 -28.43 -20.88 92.98
C SER A 269 -27.20 -21.30 93.79
N ARG A 270 -27.30 -21.24 95.12
CA ARG A 270 -26.25 -21.68 96.05
C ARG A 270 -25.77 -23.12 95.80
N ASP A 271 -26.67 -24.00 95.35
CA ASP A 271 -26.42 -25.45 95.18
C ASP A 271 -25.95 -25.83 93.77
N TYR A 272 -25.88 -24.88 92.83
CA TYR A 272 -25.56 -25.15 91.43
C TYR A 272 -24.42 -24.25 90.94
N THR A 273 -23.31 -24.87 90.51
CA THR A 273 -22.05 -24.15 90.28
C THR A 273 -21.92 -23.53 88.89
N GLY A 274 -22.87 -23.73 87.97
CA GLY A 274 -22.89 -22.91 86.77
C GLY A 274 -24.01 -23.19 85.77
N THR A 275 -24.44 -22.14 85.09
CA THR A 275 -25.53 -22.15 84.10
C THR A 275 -24.96 -21.85 82.73
N VAL A 276 -25.41 -22.57 81.70
CA VAL A 276 -24.99 -22.39 80.31
C VAL A 276 -26.10 -21.72 79.52
N LEU A 277 -25.81 -20.56 78.95
CA LEU A 277 -26.66 -19.89 77.97
C LEU A 277 -26.04 -20.06 76.59
N THR A 278 -26.78 -20.66 75.69
CA THR A 278 -26.34 -20.85 74.30
C THR A 278 -27.15 -19.94 73.40
N TYR A 279 -26.48 -19.05 72.68
CA TYR A 279 -27.13 -18.21 71.67
C TYR A 279 -26.65 -18.57 70.27
N ASN A 280 -27.61 -18.72 69.36
CA ASN A 280 -27.36 -18.90 67.95
C ASN A 280 -27.67 -17.59 67.25
N PHE A 281 -26.68 -16.97 66.60
CA PHE A 281 -26.91 -15.72 65.88
C PHE A 281 -27.69 -16.03 64.60
N PRO A 282 -28.95 -15.57 64.46
CA PRO A 282 -29.70 -15.82 63.25
C PRO A 282 -29.07 -15.03 62.10
N GLY A 283 -28.69 -15.72 61.01
CA GLY A 283 -28.19 -15.07 59.80
C GLY A 283 -26.71 -14.64 59.81
N VAL A 284 -25.88 -15.15 60.72
CA VAL A 284 -24.42 -15.02 60.57
C VAL A 284 -23.91 -15.99 59.51
N ASN A 285 -23.30 -15.44 58.46
CA ASN A 285 -22.66 -16.22 57.39
C ASN A 285 -21.14 -16.26 57.56
N PHE A 286 -20.64 -15.96 58.76
CA PHE A 286 -19.23 -15.94 59.11
C PHE A 286 -19.00 -16.64 60.45
N THR A 287 -17.84 -17.26 60.62
CA THR A 287 -17.40 -17.78 61.92
C THR A 287 -16.97 -16.61 62.80
N PRO A 288 -17.61 -16.36 63.95
CA PRO A 288 -17.19 -15.29 64.85
C PRO A 288 -15.74 -15.47 65.29
N LYS A 289 -14.94 -14.39 65.19
CA LYS A 289 -13.56 -14.30 65.67
C LYS A 289 -13.45 -13.56 66.99
N ALA A 290 -14.38 -12.67 67.27
CA ALA A 290 -14.44 -12.02 68.55
C ALA A 290 -15.87 -11.76 68.98
N VAL A 291 -16.09 -11.77 70.28
CA VAL A 291 -17.36 -11.39 70.89
C VAL A 291 -17.04 -10.36 71.97
N SER A 292 -17.81 -9.29 72.03
CA SER A 292 -17.82 -8.38 73.17
C SER A 292 -19.19 -8.45 73.80
N ILE A 293 -19.25 -8.50 75.12
CA ILE A 293 -20.50 -8.57 75.87
C ILE A 293 -20.50 -7.55 77.00
N ILE A 294 -21.70 -7.09 77.34
CA ILE A 294 -21.96 -6.32 78.55
C ILE A 294 -22.78 -7.21 79.48
N ILE A 295 -22.33 -7.36 80.73
CA ILE A 295 -22.99 -8.20 81.73
C ILE A 295 -23.44 -7.33 82.90
N GLY A 296 -24.68 -7.54 83.34
CA GLY A 296 -25.19 -7.02 84.60
C GLY A 296 -25.31 -8.13 85.64
N THR A 297 -24.93 -7.84 86.89
CA THR A 297 -25.08 -8.76 88.01
C THR A 297 -25.91 -8.15 89.14
N LYS A 298 -26.63 -8.99 89.89
CA LYS A 298 -27.38 -8.63 91.08
C LYS A 298 -27.18 -9.71 92.15
N TYR A 299 -26.89 -9.32 93.38
CA TYR A 299 -26.71 -10.22 94.52
C TYR A 299 -27.87 -10.09 95.51
N ILE A 300 -28.35 -11.21 96.07
CA ILE A 300 -29.41 -11.21 97.11
C ILE A 300 -28.97 -12.06 98.30
N TYR A 301 -28.94 -11.46 99.50
CA TYR A 301 -28.50 -12.10 100.73
C TYR A 301 -29.66 -12.23 101.75
N ASN A 302 -29.94 -13.45 102.20
CA ASN A 302 -30.89 -13.76 103.30
C ASN A 302 -32.23 -12.98 103.26
N GLY A 303 -32.93 -13.01 102.12
CA GLY A 303 -34.28 -12.43 101.98
C GLY A 303 -34.36 -10.90 101.98
N GLY A 304 -33.24 -10.19 102.17
CA GLY A 304 -33.13 -8.74 102.04
C GLY A 304 -32.35 -8.35 100.77
N GLN A 305 -32.85 -7.38 100.00
CA GLN A 305 -32.15 -6.91 98.80
C GLN A 305 -30.94 -6.04 99.17
N SER A 306 -29.73 -6.55 98.97
CA SER A 306 -28.50 -5.74 98.85
C SER A 306 -28.16 -5.55 97.37
N SER A 307 -28.78 -4.55 96.75
CA SER A 307 -28.61 -4.28 95.32
C SER A 307 -27.26 -3.60 95.02
N LEU A 308 -26.18 -4.39 94.97
CA LEU A 308 -24.94 -3.97 94.33
C LEU A 308 -25.06 -4.21 92.82
N TYR A 309 -25.36 -3.14 92.08
CA TYR A 309 -25.33 -3.14 90.62
C TYR A 309 -23.91 -2.85 90.13
N GLY A 310 -23.31 -3.82 89.44
CA GLY A 310 -22.06 -3.63 88.72
C GLY A 310 -22.25 -4.02 87.27
N ASP A 311 -22.11 -3.06 86.37
CA ASP A 311 -22.02 -3.30 84.93
C ASP A 311 -20.54 -3.44 84.55
N MET A 312 -20.21 -4.50 83.80
CA MET A 312 -18.87 -4.62 83.21
C MET A 312 -18.81 -3.86 81.90
N ASN A 313 -17.81 -2.98 81.75
CA ASN A 313 -17.50 -2.37 80.46
C ASN A 313 -17.03 -3.45 79.46
N PRO A 314 -17.40 -3.32 78.17
CA PRO A 314 -17.10 -4.33 77.16
C PRO A 314 -15.59 -4.43 76.92
N SER A 315 -14.97 -5.54 77.33
CA SER A 315 -13.66 -5.95 76.82
C SER A 315 -13.85 -6.85 75.60
N THR A 316 -13.14 -6.57 74.50
CA THR A 316 -13.15 -7.40 73.28
C THR A 316 -12.50 -8.76 73.56
N LEU A 317 -13.24 -9.84 73.32
CA LEU A 317 -12.76 -11.21 73.55
C LEU A 317 -12.40 -11.90 72.23
N ASN A 318 -11.13 -12.28 72.07
CA ASN A 318 -10.67 -13.06 70.91
C ASN A 318 -10.96 -14.56 71.10
N VAL A 319 -11.32 -15.25 70.00
CA VAL A 319 -11.80 -16.66 69.91
C VAL A 319 -11.05 -17.73 70.72
N ASN A 320 -9.82 -17.48 71.15
CA ASN A 320 -8.97 -18.48 71.80
C ASN A 320 -8.57 -18.14 73.23
N ASN A 321 -9.00 -16.99 73.76
CA ASN A 321 -8.75 -16.66 75.15
C ASN A 321 -10.06 -16.85 75.91
N SER A 322 -10.14 -17.86 76.78
CA SER A 322 -11.18 -17.93 77.79
C SER A 322 -11.07 -16.68 78.66
N PHE A 323 -11.97 -15.72 78.50
CA PHE A 323 -12.07 -14.61 79.43
C PHE A 323 -12.89 -15.05 80.62
N SER A 324 -12.28 -14.93 81.80
CA SER A 324 -12.94 -15.07 83.09
C SER A 324 -12.96 -13.68 83.72
N ALA A 325 -14.01 -12.89 83.46
CA ALA A 325 -14.26 -11.74 84.32
C ALA A 325 -15.09 -12.17 85.51
N SER A 326 -14.71 -11.67 86.68
CA SER A 326 -15.52 -11.76 87.88
C SER A 326 -16.11 -10.41 88.21
N VAL A 327 -17.43 -10.36 88.38
CA VAL A 327 -18.11 -9.22 89.02
C VAL A 327 -19.11 -9.78 90.02
N ASN A 328 -19.06 -9.22 91.24
CA ASN A 328 -19.98 -9.51 92.34
C ASN A 328 -20.19 -11.03 92.58
N GLY A 329 -19.12 -11.82 92.45
CA GLY A 329 -19.12 -13.25 92.77
C GLY A 329 -19.56 -14.20 91.65
N ALA A 330 -19.77 -13.73 90.41
CA ALA A 330 -19.99 -14.59 89.24
C ALA A 330 -18.89 -14.40 88.21
N SER A 331 -18.43 -15.50 87.61
CA SER A 331 -17.58 -15.51 86.43
C SER A 331 -18.33 -15.94 85.18
N VAL A 332 -18.00 -15.36 84.04
CA VAL A 332 -18.46 -15.84 82.72
C VAL A 332 -17.27 -16.43 81.98
N SER A 333 -17.50 -17.47 81.19
CA SER A 333 -16.57 -17.95 80.17
C SER A 333 -17.33 -18.15 78.86
N THR A 334 -16.71 -17.88 77.72
CA THR A 334 -17.38 -18.01 76.41
C THR A 334 -16.68 -19.03 75.52
N THR A 335 -17.45 -19.75 74.71
CA THR A 335 -16.92 -20.63 73.67
C THR A 335 -17.71 -20.42 72.38
N ILE A 336 -17.01 -20.38 71.24
CA ILE A 336 -17.61 -20.22 69.92
C ILE A 336 -17.46 -21.53 69.15
N SER A 337 -18.54 -22.02 68.56
CA SER A 337 -18.52 -23.18 67.68
C SER A 337 -19.46 -22.94 66.49
N GLY A 338 -18.89 -22.81 65.29
CA GLY A 338 -19.66 -22.45 64.10
C GLY A 338 -20.36 -21.09 64.24
N SER A 339 -21.68 -21.05 64.08
CA SER A 339 -22.53 -19.85 64.25
C SER A 339 -23.02 -19.63 65.69
N GLN A 340 -22.59 -20.46 66.63
CA GLN A 340 -23.10 -20.49 68.00
C GLN A 340 -22.06 -19.93 68.97
N VAL A 341 -22.51 -19.08 69.91
CA VAL A 341 -21.70 -18.65 71.06
C VAL A 341 -22.38 -19.13 72.33
N THR A 342 -21.59 -19.81 73.15
CA THR A 342 -22.01 -20.38 74.42
C THR A 342 -21.38 -19.56 75.55
N PHE A 343 -22.20 -19.06 76.45
CA PHE A 343 -21.82 -18.36 77.67
C PHE A 343 -22.04 -19.28 78.86
N LYS A 344 -20.99 -19.58 79.62
CA LYS A 344 -21.08 -20.34 80.85
C LYS A 344 -20.82 -19.41 82.02
N PHE A 345 -21.84 -19.23 82.85
CA PHE A 345 -21.76 -18.50 84.10
C PHE A 345 -21.42 -19.47 85.22
N THR A 346 -20.43 -19.14 86.03
CA THR A 346 -19.95 -19.96 87.15
C THR A 346 -19.95 -19.10 88.40
N ARG A 347 -20.34 -19.67 89.54
CA ARG A 347 -20.28 -18.98 90.82
C ARG A 347 -18.85 -18.97 91.37
N GLN A 348 -18.40 -17.85 91.91
CA GLN A 348 -17.21 -17.80 92.74
C GLN A 348 -17.56 -18.30 94.15
N THR A 349 -16.89 -19.34 94.58
CA THR A 349 -17.16 -20.03 95.86
C THR A 349 -16.37 -19.43 97.04
N SER A 350 -15.52 -18.44 96.80
CA SER A 350 -14.69 -17.77 97.82
C SER A 350 -14.93 -16.25 97.86
N GLY A 351 -14.87 -15.66 99.06
CA GLY A 351 -14.99 -14.21 99.28
C GLY A 351 -16.36 -13.74 99.78
N ALA A 352 -16.60 -12.42 99.71
CA ALA A 352 -17.75 -11.73 100.30
C ALA A 352 -19.15 -12.10 99.74
N TYR A 353 -19.20 -12.97 98.71
CA TYR A 353 -20.42 -13.35 97.99
C TYR A 353 -20.80 -14.83 98.19
N SER A 354 -20.26 -15.47 99.23
CA SER A 354 -20.43 -16.91 99.51
C SER A 354 -21.79 -17.29 100.13
N GLY A 355 -22.59 -16.31 100.55
CA GLY A 355 -23.80 -16.56 101.32
C GLY A 355 -25.09 -16.04 100.69
N GLY A 356 -25.23 -15.93 99.36
CA GLY A 356 -26.45 -15.43 98.70
C GLY A 356 -26.64 -15.99 97.29
N ASN A 357 -27.82 -15.80 96.70
CA ASN A 357 -28.07 -16.14 95.30
C ASN A 357 -27.54 -15.01 94.41
N ILE A 358 -26.90 -15.37 93.30
CA ILE A 358 -26.37 -14.40 92.33
C ILE A 358 -27.22 -14.49 91.08
N TYR A 359 -27.62 -13.34 90.57
CA TYR A 359 -28.40 -13.19 89.36
C TYR A 359 -27.55 -12.49 88.32
N THR A 360 -27.48 -13.02 87.10
CA THR A 360 -26.68 -12.47 86.00
C THR A 360 -27.50 -12.32 84.72
N GLN A 361 -27.22 -11.31 83.92
CA GLN A 361 -27.82 -11.12 82.61
C GLN A 361 -26.79 -10.61 81.59
N ILE A 362 -26.95 -10.97 80.32
CA ILE A 362 -26.23 -10.33 79.22
C ILE A 362 -27.11 -9.18 78.74
N LYS A 363 -26.58 -7.96 78.76
CA LYS A 363 -27.30 -6.76 78.31
C LYS A 363 -27.15 -6.60 76.80
N ASP A 364 -25.91 -6.45 76.34
CA ASP A 364 -25.60 -6.22 74.94
C ASP A 364 -24.48 -7.13 74.48
N PHE A 365 -24.41 -7.34 73.16
CA PHE A 365 -23.31 -8.04 72.53
C PHE A 365 -22.91 -7.38 71.21
N ARG A 366 -21.66 -7.61 70.85
CA ARG A 366 -21.08 -7.34 69.54
C ARG A 366 -20.31 -8.56 69.09
N VAL A 367 -20.67 -9.13 67.94
CA VAL A 367 -19.96 -10.23 67.32
C VAL A 367 -19.18 -9.71 66.11
N ILE A 368 -17.91 -10.09 66.00
CA ILE A 368 -17.01 -9.69 64.92
C ILE A 368 -16.49 -10.94 64.21
N GLY A 369 -16.56 -10.97 62.88
CA GLY A 369 -16.14 -12.08 62.01
C GLY A 369 -14.76 -11.97 61.41
#